data_AF-A0A5J5ICR5-F1
#
_entry.id   AF-A0A5J5ICR5-F1
#
_cell.length_a   1.000
_cell.length_b   1.000
_cell.length_c   1.000
_cell.angle_alpha   90.00
_cell.angle_beta   90.00
_cell.angle_gamma   90.00
#
_symmetry.space_group_name_H-M   'P 1'
#
loop_
_entity.id
_entity.type
_entity.pdbx_description
1 polymer ?
#
loop_
_entity_poly.entity_id
_entity_poly.type
_entity_poly.pdbx_seq_one_letter_code
_entity_poly.pdbx_strand_id
1 'polypeptide(L)' 'MRTIVLEKAGAAVITFDLRDSFNWYDITVAIKGNSLFEKRYAGRVETCKPGKSDPFMGKQL' A
#
# COMPACT_ATOMS: atom_id res chain seq x y z
N MET A 1 7.89 -8.93 -0.21
CA MET A 1 7.57 -8.41 -1.56
C MET A 1 6.69 -9.45 -2.25
N ARG A 2 5.47 -9.09 -2.67
CA ARG A 2 4.56 -10.00 -3.39
C ARG A 2 4.69 -9.73 -4.89
N THR A 3 4.82 -10.78 -5.69
CA THR A 3 4.88 -10.69 -7.16
C THR A 3 3.65 -11.35 -7.75
N ILE A 4 3.05 -10.72 -8.75
CA ILE A 4 1.90 -11.24 -9.50
C ILE A 4 2.25 -11.16 -10.98
N VAL A 5 1.95 -12.23 -11.71
CA VAL A 5 2.04 -12.25 -13.17
C VAL A 5 0.66 -11.96 -13.74
N LEU A 6 0.58 -11.00 -14.66
CA LEU A 6 -0.65 -10.62 -15.35
C LEU A 6 -0.43 -10.78 -16.85
N GLU A 7 -1.44 -11.31 -17.53
CA GLU A 7 -1.51 -11.28 -18.98
C GLU A 7 -1.83 -9.87 -19.50
N LYS A 8 -1.62 -9.63 -20.79
CA LYS A 8 -2.02 -8.37 -21.43
C LYS A 8 -3.50 -8.08 -21.18
N ALA A 9 -3.81 -6.87 -20.73
CA ALA A 9 -5.15 -6.44 -20.31
C ALA A 9 -5.76 -7.25 -19.14
N GLY A 10 -4.95 -8.04 -18.43
CA GLY A 10 -5.36 -8.74 -17.21
C GLY A 10 -5.55 -7.79 -16.04
N ALA A 11 -6.38 -8.21 -15.08
CA ALA A 11 -6.59 -7.53 -13.82
C ALA A 11 -6.45 -8.54 -12.66
N ALA A 12 -5.92 -8.09 -11.54
CA ALA A 12 -5.90 -8.87 -10.29
C ALA A 12 -6.38 -8.01 -9.13
N VAL A 13 -7.12 -8.63 -8.22
CA VAL A 13 -7.51 -8.04 -6.94
C VAL A 13 -6.54 -8.55 -5.87
N ILE A 14 -5.98 -7.62 -5.10
CA ILE A 14 -5.04 -7.92 -4.03
C ILE A 14 -5.66 -7.42 -2.73
N THR A 15 -5.89 -8.31 -1.79
CA THR A 15 -6.36 -7.97 -0.45
C THR A 15 -5.18 -7.88 0.50
N PHE A 16 -5.21 -6.86 1.37
CA PHE A 16 -4.25 -6.67 2.45
C PHE A 16 -5.00 -6.66 3.78
N ASP A 17 -4.46 -7.36 4.77
CA ASP A 17 -4.94 -7.26 6.14
C ASP A 17 -4.21 -6.11 6.85
N LEU A 18 -4.94 -5.10 7.27
CA LEU A 18 -4.40 -3.88 7.88
C LEU A 18 -4.67 -3.80 9.40
N ARG A 19 -5.21 -4.87 10.00
CA ARG A 19 -5.59 -4.89 11.42
C ARG A 19 -4.42 -4.54 12.34
N ASP A 20 -3.25 -5.11 12.06
CA ASP A 20 -2.03 -4.88 12.87
C ASP A 20 -1.36 -3.51 12.60
N SER A 21 -1.81 -2.79 11.57
CA SER A 21 -1.28 -1.49 11.15
C SER A 21 -2.23 -0.33 11.42
N PHE A 22 -3.23 -0.50 12.30
CA PHE A 22 -4.23 0.53 12.60
C PHE A 22 -4.94 1.06 11.33
N ASN A 23 -5.16 0.18 10.35
CA ASN A 23 -5.73 0.49 9.03
C ASN A 23 -4.86 1.38 8.13
N TRP A 24 -3.59 1.63 8.49
CA TRP A 24 -2.63 2.31 7.61
C TRP A 24 -2.06 1.34 6.58
N TYR A 25 -1.82 1.85 5.37
CA TYR A 25 -1.11 1.15 4.32
C TYR A 25 -0.10 2.07 3.65
N ASP A 26 0.98 1.47 3.15
CA ASP A 26 2.00 2.10 2.32
C ASP A 26 2.47 1.05 1.31
N ILE A 27 2.02 1.20 0.07
CA ILE A 27 2.13 0.19 -0.98
C ILE A 27 2.82 0.79 -2.18
N THR A 28 3.91 0.16 -2.61
CA THR A 28 4.59 0.49 -3.86
C THR A 28 4.29 -0.57 -4.90
N VAL A 29 3.80 -0.14 -6.06
CA VAL A 29 3.60 -0.96 -7.25
C VAL A 29 4.72 -0.65 -8.23
N ALA A 30 5.47 -1.68 -8.61
CA ALA A 30 6.58 -1.59 -9.55
C ALA A 30 6.51 -2.73 -10.57
N ILE A 31 7.11 -2.52 -11.74
CA ILE A 31 7.21 -3.54 -12.79
C ILE A 31 8.63 -4.12 -12.75
N LYS A 32 8.73 -5.44 -12.58
CA LYS A 32 10.02 -6.14 -12.56
C LYS A 32 10.78 -5.87 -13.86
N GLY A 33 12.02 -5.38 -13.75
CA GLY A 33 12.87 -5.06 -14.90
C GLY A 33 12.62 -3.68 -15.52
N ASN A 34 11.66 -2.90 -15.03
CA ASN A 34 11.45 -1.51 -15.45
C ASN A 34 11.69 -0.57 -14.27
N SER A 35 12.87 0.04 -14.22
CA SER A 35 13.28 0.96 -13.16
C SER A 35 12.62 2.34 -13.22
N LEU A 36 11.92 2.66 -14.32
CA LEU A 36 11.26 3.95 -14.50
C LEU A 36 9.82 3.96 -13.99
N PHE A 37 9.21 2.78 -13.82
CA PHE A 37 7.84 2.67 -13.36
C PHE A 37 7.78 2.32 -11.87
N GLU A 38 7.40 3.30 -11.08
CA GLU A 38 7.03 3.13 -9.68
C GLU A 38 5.79 3.98 -9.38
N LYS A 39 4.83 3.41 -8.65
CA LYS A 39 3.70 4.15 -8.09
C LYS A 39 3.53 3.77 -6.63
N ARG A 40 3.58 4.77 -5.76
CA ARG A 40 3.37 4.61 -4.32
C ARG A 40 1.99 5.11 -3.92
N TYR A 41 1.31 4.33 -3.10
CA TYR A 41 0.00 4.64 -2.54
C TYR A 41 0.09 4.46 -1.02
N ALA A 42 -0.05 5.55 -0.29
CA ALA A 42 -0.09 5.53 1.16
C ALA A 42 -1.38 6.17 1.66
N GLY A 43 -1.91 5.68 2.77
CA GLY A 43 -3.14 6.20 3.35
C GLY A 43 -3.66 5.33 4.49
N ARG A 44 -4.84 5.70 4.98
CA ARG A 44 -5.55 4.97 6.03
C ARG A 44 -6.96 4.66 5.56
N VAL A 45 -7.43 3.44 5.83
CA VAL A 45 -8.83 3.09 5.63
C VAL A 45 -9.66 3.61 6.80
N GLU A 46 -10.64 4.48 6.52
CA GLU A 46 -11.56 5.02 7.51
C GLU A 46 -12.62 3.97 7.91
N THR A 47 -12.86 3.84 9.21
CA THR A 47 -13.83 2.88 9.77
C THR A 47 -14.81 3.50 10.75
N CYS A 48 -14.84 4.84 10.84
CA CYS A 48 -15.64 5.61 11.82
C CYS A 48 -15.33 5.29 13.30
N LYS A 49 -14.28 4.52 13.58
CA LYS A 49 -13.79 4.24 14.93
C LYS A 49 -12.59 5.14 15.24
N PRO A 50 -12.33 5.43 16.53
CA PRO A 50 -11.10 6.10 16.93
C PRO A 50 -9.88 5.42 16.29
N GLY A 51 -9.06 6.22 15.62
CA GLY A 51 -7.91 5.77 14.86
C GLY A 51 -6.60 6.17 15.52
N LYS A 52 -5.50 5.70 14.92
CA LYS A 52 -4.15 6.19 15.20
C LYS A 52 -3.77 7.18 14.10
N SER A 53 -3.21 8.33 14.48
CA SER A 53 -2.64 9.31 13.53
C SER A 53 -1.52 8.70 12.70
N ASP A 54 -1.17 9.34 11.57
CA ASP A 54 -0.11 8.87 10.67
C ASP A 54 1.20 8.61 11.45
N PRO A 55 1.69 7.36 11.49
CA PRO A 55 2.94 7.02 12.17
C PRO A 55 4.16 7.79 11.66
N PHE A 56 4.10 8.29 10.42
CA PHE A 56 5.23 8.97 9.78
C PHE A 56 5.23 10.50 10.01
N MET A 57 4.08 11.10 10.34
CA MET A 57 4.00 12.54 10.64
C MET A 57 4.76 12.94 11.92
N GLY A 58 4.99 11.99 12.84
CA GLY A 58 5.68 12.23 14.11
C GLY A 58 7.17 11.89 14.13
N LYS A 59 7.77 11.51 13.00
CA LYS A 59 9.22 11.31 12.90
C LYS A 59 9.92 12.67 12.80
N GLN A 60 10.04 13.36 13.93
CA GLN A 60 10.93 14.50 14.07
C GLN A 60 12.37 14.00 14.26
N LEU A 61 13.32 14.74 13.69
CA LEU A 61 14.77 14.53 13.70
C LEU A 61 15.35 14.23 15.09
#